data_AF-A0A1Y2GTF3-F1
#
_entry.id   AF-A0A1Y2GTF3-F1
#
_cell.length_a   1.000
_cell.length_b   1.000
_cell.length_c   1.000
_cell.angle_alpha   90.00
_cell.angle_beta   90.00
_cell.angle_gamma   90.00
#
_symmetry.space_group_name_H-M   'P 1'
#
loop_
_entity.id
_entity.type
_entity.pdbx_description
1 polymer ?
#
loop_
_entity_poly.entity_id
_entity_poly.type
_entity_poly.pdbx_seq_one_letter_code
_entity_poly.pdbx_strand_id
1 'polypeptide(L)'
;MDSFSETIAVGSSHLLASPVVKLQYNGAVHDNSIRILPQIDQIGLYSTAKNLANLSEDAIVSLIRLDFNGELVTDPHTLNDGELLEVLEGSPEEPNVVARITELQSAGKTHASSNREYKAHSVRGTLQFLHTVEKLKRTKRTGWINHGIKPAESIADHMYRMSIMALLIDEKTAGVNKDRCIKMALVHDLAESLVGDITPYDGITVEDKRTRERNAMHHLCHDLLGWSMQAQEISELWEEYEAANTPEAHLVKDFDKFEMIMQALEYETSEATVLEDFFAGTRGKFKHPMVTAWVHELDAERAESRAIKP
;
A
#
# COMPACT_ATOMS: atom_id res chain seq x y z
N MET A 1 20.59 -34.20 20.60
CA MET A 1 20.91 -34.03 19.18
C MET A 1 19.86 -34.83 18.45
N ASP A 2 18.75 -34.19 18.11
CA ASP A 2 17.71 -34.80 17.29
C ASP A 2 17.32 -33.77 16.25
N SER A 3 17.47 -34.16 14.99
CA SER A 3 17.33 -33.32 13.80
C SER A 3 15.89 -33.35 13.29
N PHE A 4 15.33 -32.19 12.99
CA PHE A 4 14.09 -32.05 12.22
C PHE A 4 14.33 -32.48 10.75
N SER A 5 13.40 -33.21 10.15
CA SER A 5 13.34 -33.40 8.68
C SER A 5 11.99 -32.92 8.15
N GLU A 6 12.02 -31.92 7.28
CA GLU A 6 10.85 -31.50 6.48
C GLU A 6 10.64 -32.49 5.33
N THR A 7 9.43 -33.05 5.20
CA THR A 7 9.02 -33.75 3.98
C THR A 7 7.82 -33.04 3.38
N ILE A 8 8.03 -32.33 2.28
CA ILE A 8 6.95 -31.72 1.48
C ILE A 8 6.48 -32.75 0.46
N ALA A 9 5.28 -33.30 0.62
CA ALA A 9 4.65 -34.15 -0.38
C ALA A 9 3.82 -33.29 -1.35
N VAL A 10 4.28 -33.15 -2.59
CA VAL A 10 3.55 -32.45 -3.65
C VAL A 10 2.74 -33.47 -4.44
N GLY A 11 1.42 -33.54 -4.18
CA GLY A 11 0.49 -34.33 -4.97
C GLY A 11 0.10 -33.62 -6.26
N SER A 12 0.30 -34.26 -7.41
CA SER A 12 -0.04 -33.74 -8.73
C SER A 12 -1.51 -34.00 -9.10
N SER A 13 -2.33 -32.95 -9.20
CA SER A 13 -3.40 -32.81 -10.22
C SER A 13 -4.07 -31.43 -10.12
N HIS A 14 -4.57 -30.95 -11.26
CA HIS A 14 -4.94 -29.58 -11.56
C HIS A 14 -6.09 -28.96 -10.72
N LEU A 15 -6.02 -27.63 -10.59
CA LEU A 15 -7.02 -26.64 -10.12
C LEU A 15 -7.09 -26.36 -8.60
N LEU A 16 -6.65 -25.15 -8.21
CA LEU A 16 -6.97 -24.39 -6.98
C LEU A 16 -7.02 -25.18 -5.66
N ALA A 17 -5.87 -25.70 -5.21
CA ALA A 17 -5.73 -26.17 -3.82
C ALA A 17 -4.56 -25.44 -3.14
N SER A 18 -4.86 -24.65 -2.10
CA SER A 18 -3.86 -24.06 -1.21
C SER A 18 -2.99 -25.16 -0.57
N PRO A 19 -1.68 -24.94 -0.37
CA PRO A 19 -0.82 -25.92 0.27
C PRO A 19 -1.27 -26.16 1.72
N VAL A 20 -1.42 -27.43 2.10
CA VAL A 20 -1.71 -27.86 3.47
C VAL A 20 -0.40 -28.35 4.09
N VAL A 21 0.09 -27.67 5.13
CA VAL A 21 1.23 -28.14 5.91
C VAL A 21 0.71 -29.04 7.03
N LYS A 22 1.19 -30.29 7.08
CA LYS A 22 0.91 -31.24 8.17
C LYS A 22 2.09 -31.23 9.13
N LEU A 23 1.86 -30.81 10.38
CA LEU A 23 2.84 -30.93 11.46
C LEU A 23 2.60 -32.24 12.22
N GLN A 24 3.66 -33.01 12.43
CA GLN A 24 3.66 -34.25 13.22
C GLN A 24 4.42 -34.03 14.52
N TYR A 25 3.80 -34.40 15.64
CA TYR A 25 4.44 -34.44 16.96
C TYR A 25 4.08 -35.75 17.65
N ASN A 26 5.09 -36.48 18.16
CA ASN A 26 4.94 -37.78 18.83
C ASN A 26 4.08 -38.84 18.12
N GLY A 27 4.16 -38.91 16.79
CA GLY A 27 3.53 -39.99 16.01
C GLY A 27 2.00 -39.93 15.89
N ALA A 28 1.34 -38.91 16.42
CA ALA A 28 -0.08 -38.67 16.21
C ALA A 28 -0.30 -37.67 15.06
N VAL A 29 -1.19 -38.02 14.12
CA VAL A 29 -1.61 -37.12 13.04
C VAL A 29 -2.84 -36.34 13.53
N HIS A 30 -2.68 -35.05 13.79
CA HIS A 30 -3.81 -34.16 14.09
C HIS A 30 -4.37 -33.60 12.78
N ASP A 31 -5.60 -34.00 12.44
CA ASP A 31 -6.30 -33.58 11.22
C ASP A 31 -7.00 -32.23 11.42
N ASN A 32 -6.26 -31.22 11.88
CA ASN A 32 -6.73 -29.84 11.92
C ASN A 32 -6.18 -29.13 10.69
N SER A 33 -7.01 -29.06 9.65
CA SER A 33 -6.70 -28.38 8.40
C SER A 33 -6.65 -26.86 8.61
N ILE A 34 -5.45 -26.32 8.82
CA ILE A 34 -5.21 -24.88 8.83
C ILE A 34 -5.19 -24.41 7.37
N ARG A 35 -6.21 -23.65 6.96
CA ARG A 35 -6.18 -22.92 5.68
C ARG A 35 -5.33 -21.66 5.88
N ILE A 36 -4.15 -21.64 5.28
CA ILE A 36 -3.27 -20.47 5.27
C ILE A 36 -3.81 -19.51 4.20
N LEU A 37 -4.33 -18.35 4.63
CA LEU A 37 -4.66 -17.25 3.73
C LEU A 37 -3.45 -16.33 3.58
N PRO A 38 -3.06 -15.97 2.35
CA PRO A 38 -1.89 -15.13 2.10
C PRO A 38 -2.30 -13.66 2.19
N GLN A 39 -1.97 -12.95 3.28
CA GLN A 39 -1.73 -11.49 3.32
C GLN A 39 -1.77 -10.88 4.74
N ILE A 40 -1.04 -11.47 5.68
CA ILE A 40 -0.57 -10.71 6.85
C ILE A 40 0.91 -11.03 7.00
N ASP A 41 1.73 -9.99 7.08
CA ASP A 41 3.17 -10.05 7.31
C ASP A 41 3.44 -10.66 8.71
N GLN A 42 3.49 -11.98 8.76
CA GLN A 42 3.66 -12.74 10.01
C GLN A 42 5.03 -12.52 10.65
N ILE A 43 6.01 -11.98 9.92
CA ILE A 43 7.36 -11.74 10.44
C ILE A 43 7.36 -10.57 11.45
N GLY A 44 6.52 -9.55 11.23
CA GLY A 44 6.37 -8.41 12.13
C GLY A 44 5.66 -8.73 13.44
N LEU A 45 4.58 -9.52 13.38
CA LEU A 45 3.83 -9.95 14.57
C LEU A 45 4.60 -10.96 15.42
N TYR A 46 5.29 -11.92 14.79
CA TYR A 46 6.06 -12.93 15.50
C TYR A 46 7.31 -12.33 16.18
N SER A 47 8.00 -11.40 15.52
CA SER A 47 9.14 -10.69 16.12
C SER A 47 8.72 -9.76 17.26
N THR A 48 7.55 -9.10 17.15
CA THR A 48 7.01 -8.25 18.22
C THR A 48 6.58 -9.06 19.44
N ALA A 49 5.91 -10.20 19.25
CA ALA A 49 5.51 -11.11 20.33
C ALA A 49 6.72 -11.75 21.04
N LYS A 50 7.77 -12.10 20.28
CA LYS A 50 9.01 -12.70 20.81
C LYS A 50 9.90 -11.67 21.53
N ASN A 51 9.84 -10.40 21.14
CA ASN A 51 10.60 -9.32 21.78
C ASN A 51 9.92 -8.77 23.05
N LEU A 52 8.61 -8.93 23.21
CA LEU A 52 7.88 -8.38 24.36
C LEU A 52 7.74 -9.32 25.56
N ALA A 53 8.10 -10.59 25.44
CA ALA A 53 8.13 -11.48 26.59
C ALA A 53 9.01 -12.71 26.29
N ASN A 54 9.85 -13.11 27.24
CA ASN A 54 10.54 -14.40 27.24
C ASN A 54 9.53 -15.55 27.42
N LEU A 55 8.61 -15.74 26.49
CA LEU A 55 7.57 -16.78 26.51
C LEU A 55 8.03 -18.01 25.71
N SER A 56 7.63 -19.19 26.14
CA SER A 56 7.79 -20.44 25.39
C SER A 56 6.88 -20.46 24.16
N GLU A 57 7.25 -21.24 23.12
CA GLU A 57 6.47 -21.32 21.87
C GLU A 57 5.02 -21.80 22.10
N ASP A 58 4.78 -22.62 23.12
CA ASP A 58 3.44 -23.10 23.49
C ASP A 58 2.51 -21.96 23.95
N ALA A 59 3.05 -20.93 24.64
CA ALA A 59 2.27 -19.77 25.07
C ALA A 59 1.90 -18.83 23.90
N ILE A 60 2.71 -18.82 22.84
CA ILE A 60 2.47 -18.02 21.63
C ILE A 60 1.29 -18.61 20.83
N VAL A 61 1.18 -19.94 20.76
CA VAL A 61 0.12 -20.64 20.04
C VAL A 61 -1.26 -20.39 20.68
N SER A 62 -1.33 -20.25 22.00
CA SER A 62 -2.57 -19.91 22.71
C SER A 62 -3.00 -18.44 22.53
N LEU A 63 -2.08 -17.53 22.21
CA LEU A 63 -2.33 -16.10 22.07
C LEU A 63 -2.87 -15.70 20.68
N ILE A 64 -2.74 -16.57 19.67
CA ILE A 64 -3.11 -16.26 18.29
C ILE A 64 -4.34 -17.07 17.89
N ARG A 65 -5.50 -16.68 18.40
CA ARG A 65 -6.80 -16.86 17.74
C ARG A 65 -7.44 -15.50 17.54
N LEU A 66 -6.94 -14.79 16.54
CA LEU A 66 -7.52 -13.56 16.04
C LEU A 66 -8.25 -13.89 14.73
N ASP A 67 -9.53 -13.53 14.63
CA ASP A 67 -10.25 -13.64 13.35
C ASP A 67 -9.88 -12.50 12.38
N PHE A 68 -10.56 -12.46 11.23
CA PHE A 68 -10.37 -11.48 10.16
C PHE A 68 -10.41 -10.01 10.59
N ASN A 69 -10.92 -9.71 11.79
CA ASN A 69 -11.03 -8.35 12.32
C ASN A 69 -10.05 -8.06 13.48
N GLY A 70 -9.17 -9.00 13.85
CA GLY A 70 -8.23 -8.80 14.95
C GLY A 70 -8.86 -8.86 16.33
N GLU A 71 -10.02 -9.51 16.48
CA GLU A 71 -10.63 -9.76 17.80
C GLU A 71 -10.29 -11.17 18.33
N LEU A 72 -10.18 -11.28 19.66
CA LEU A 72 -10.00 -12.55 20.36
C LEU A 72 -11.29 -13.37 20.19
N VAL A 73 -11.23 -14.49 19.46
CA VAL A 73 -12.42 -15.34 19.27
C VAL A 73 -12.69 -16.13 20.55
N THR A 74 -13.50 -15.56 21.43
CA THR A 74 -14.28 -16.32 22.42
C THR A 74 -15.75 -15.98 22.18
N ASP A 75 -16.46 -16.85 21.44
CA ASP A 75 -17.92 -16.78 21.33
C ASP A 75 -18.53 -16.96 22.75
N PRO A 76 -19.23 -15.95 23.31
CA PRO A 76 -19.77 -16.03 24.67
C PRO A 76 -21.01 -16.93 24.78
N HIS A 77 -21.52 -17.49 23.68
CA HIS A 77 -22.73 -18.31 23.70
C HIS A 77 -22.49 -19.82 23.66
N THR A 78 -21.24 -20.28 23.66
CA THR A 78 -20.90 -21.71 23.57
C THR A 78 -20.05 -22.26 24.72
N LEU A 79 -19.70 -21.48 25.73
CA LEU A 79 -18.94 -21.96 26.89
C LEU A 79 -19.71 -21.63 28.18
N ASN A 80 -20.13 -22.67 28.90
CA ASN A 80 -20.65 -22.51 30.26
C ASN A 80 -19.52 -22.02 31.16
N ASP A 81 -19.83 -21.14 32.12
CA ASP A 81 -18.90 -20.48 33.06
C ASP A 81 -17.96 -21.45 33.85
N GLY A 82 -18.17 -22.76 33.76
CA GLY A 82 -17.31 -23.79 34.34
C GLY A 82 -16.12 -24.26 33.48
N GLU A 83 -16.15 -24.11 32.15
CA GLU A 83 -15.10 -24.65 31.26
C GLU A 83 -13.90 -23.71 31.06
N LEU A 84 -14.08 -22.41 31.33
CA LEU A 84 -12.99 -21.43 31.27
C LEU A 84 -11.97 -21.62 32.42
N LEU A 85 -12.40 -22.26 33.51
CA LEU A 85 -11.57 -22.58 34.67
C LEU A 85 -10.78 -23.88 34.50
N GLU A 86 -11.29 -24.87 33.75
CA GLU A 86 -10.62 -26.16 33.57
C GLU A 86 -9.41 -26.11 32.63
N VAL A 87 -9.37 -25.16 31.68
CA VAL A 87 -8.23 -25.01 30.76
C VAL A 87 -6.98 -24.41 31.45
N LEU A 88 -7.14 -23.85 32.66
CA LEU A 88 -6.07 -23.15 33.39
C LEU A 88 -5.58 -23.88 34.65
N GLU A 89 -6.12 -25.04 35.02
CA GLU A 89 -5.65 -25.80 36.20
C GLU A 89 -4.50 -26.79 35.93
N GLY A 90 -3.93 -26.75 34.72
CA GLY A 90 -2.89 -27.68 34.26
C GLY A 90 -1.45 -27.17 34.29
N SER A 91 -1.03 -26.31 35.23
CA SER A 91 0.39 -26.19 35.63
C SER A 91 0.53 -25.33 36.90
N PRO A 92 0.90 -25.91 38.04
CA PRO A 92 1.16 -25.16 39.25
C PRO A 92 2.60 -24.64 39.18
N GLU A 93 2.78 -23.36 38.83
CA GLU A 93 3.88 -22.48 39.23
C GLU A 93 3.96 -21.32 38.25
N GLU A 94 3.16 -20.27 38.44
CA GLU A 94 3.63 -18.89 38.28
C GLU A 94 2.53 -17.88 38.68
N PRO A 95 2.48 -17.44 39.95
CA PRO A 95 1.53 -16.42 40.43
C PRO A 95 1.69 -15.05 39.75
N ASN A 96 2.62 -14.89 38.81
CA ASN A 96 2.92 -13.66 38.10
C ASN A 96 2.11 -13.46 36.81
N VAL A 97 1.50 -14.51 36.23
CA VAL A 97 0.84 -14.41 34.91
C VAL A 97 -0.55 -13.77 35.02
N VAL A 98 -1.37 -14.21 35.98
CA VAL A 98 -2.72 -13.66 36.21
C VAL A 98 -2.64 -12.19 36.63
N ALA A 99 -1.65 -11.83 37.47
CA ALA A 99 -1.38 -10.46 37.87
C ALA A 99 -0.95 -9.60 36.66
N ARG A 100 -0.04 -10.09 35.80
CA ARG A 100 0.39 -9.39 34.56
C ARG A 100 -0.74 -9.19 33.56
N ILE A 101 -1.61 -10.19 33.39
CA ILE A 101 -2.78 -10.09 32.51
C ILE A 101 -3.73 -9.01 33.03
N THR A 102 -3.96 -8.96 34.35
CA THR A 102 -4.80 -7.94 34.97
C THR A 102 -4.18 -6.53 34.85
N GLU A 103 -2.85 -6.43 34.95
CA GLU A 103 -2.09 -5.18 34.72
C GLU A 103 -2.13 -4.74 33.26
N LEU A 104 -2.01 -5.67 32.30
CA LEU A 104 -2.14 -5.40 30.86
C LEU A 104 -3.58 -5.01 30.47
N GLN A 105 -4.59 -5.62 31.10
CA GLN A 105 -6.00 -5.26 30.92
C GLN A 105 -6.36 -3.90 31.52
N SER A 106 -5.67 -3.47 32.58
CA SER A 106 -5.86 -2.14 33.18
C SER A 106 -5.02 -1.06 32.48
N ALA A 107 -3.82 -1.38 31.99
CA ALA A 107 -3.02 -0.51 31.14
C ALA A 107 -3.66 -0.31 29.75
N GLY A 108 -4.25 -1.35 29.17
CA GLY A 108 -5.02 -1.30 27.92
C GLY A 108 -6.29 -0.44 28.00
N LYS A 109 -6.84 -0.20 29.20
CA LYS A 109 -7.95 0.75 29.39
C LYS A 109 -7.55 2.22 29.31
N THR A 110 -6.25 2.55 29.39
CA THR A 110 -5.76 3.93 29.27
C THR A 110 -5.33 4.31 27.84
N HIS A 111 -5.21 3.34 26.95
CA HIS A 111 -5.20 3.55 25.51
C HIS A 111 -6.45 2.90 24.90
N ALA A 112 -7.60 3.53 25.12
CA ALA A 112 -8.73 3.35 24.23
C ALA A 112 -8.31 3.84 22.84
N SER A 113 -7.69 2.98 22.03
CA SER A 113 -7.78 3.13 20.58
C SER A 113 -9.26 3.14 20.29
N SER A 114 -9.78 4.27 19.84
CA SER A 114 -11.18 4.42 19.47
C SER A 114 -11.56 3.23 18.60
N ASN A 115 -12.44 2.36 19.11
CA ASN A 115 -13.04 1.29 18.33
C ASN A 115 -13.95 1.97 17.30
N ARG A 116 -13.37 2.46 16.20
CA ARG A 116 -14.12 3.02 15.07
C ARG A 116 -14.67 1.82 14.32
N GLU A 117 -15.95 1.56 14.54
CA GLU A 117 -16.73 0.68 13.68
C GLU A 117 -16.69 1.28 12.26
N TYR A 118 -15.83 0.74 11.39
CA TYR A 118 -15.67 1.23 10.03
C TYR A 118 -16.95 0.93 9.24
N LYS A 119 -17.74 1.97 8.98
CA LYS A 119 -18.96 1.83 8.19
C LYS A 119 -18.62 1.76 6.71
N ALA A 120 -19.23 0.82 5.99
CA ALA A 120 -19.16 0.81 4.53
C ALA A 120 -19.69 2.14 3.96
N HIS A 121 -19.02 2.66 2.93
CA HIS A 121 -19.47 3.88 2.27
C HIS A 121 -20.87 3.69 1.66
N SER A 122 -21.71 4.71 1.74
CA SER A 122 -23.04 4.65 1.11
C SER A 122 -22.92 4.56 -0.41
N VAL A 123 -23.85 3.87 -1.08
CA VAL A 123 -23.89 3.79 -2.55
C VAL A 123 -23.87 5.18 -3.19
N ARG A 124 -24.60 6.14 -2.59
CA ARG A 124 -24.61 7.54 -3.04
C ARG A 124 -23.22 8.16 -2.95
N GLY A 125 -22.52 7.97 -1.84
CA GLY A 125 -21.15 8.44 -1.62
C GLY A 125 -20.18 7.86 -2.63
N THR A 126 -20.26 6.55 -2.90
CA THR A 126 -19.46 5.89 -3.96
C THR A 126 -19.69 6.52 -5.33
N LEU A 127 -20.95 6.73 -5.72
CA LEU A 127 -21.25 7.34 -7.02
C LEU A 127 -20.73 8.78 -7.09
N GLN A 128 -20.86 9.57 -6.02
CA GLN A 128 -20.33 10.93 -5.97
C GLN A 128 -18.80 10.96 -6.04
N PHE A 129 -18.13 10.03 -5.36
CA PHE A 129 -16.68 9.84 -5.47
C PHE A 129 -16.29 9.53 -6.92
N LEU A 130 -16.92 8.55 -7.55
CA LEU A 130 -16.62 8.16 -8.93
C LEU A 130 -16.92 9.27 -9.95
N HIS A 131 -17.99 10.04 -9.77
CA HIS A 131 -18.27 11.24 -10.57
C HIS A 131 -17.21 12.32 -10.38
N THR A 132 -16.59 12.41 -9.20
CA THR A 132 -15.50 13.34 -8.95
C THR A 132 -14.22 12.86 -9.63
N VAL A 133 -13.88 11.58 -9.49
CA VAL A 133 -12.72 10.96 -10.17
C VAL A 133 -12.80 11.11 -11.70
N GLU A 134 -14.00 11.06 -12.30
CA GLU A 134 -14.18 11.26 -13.75
C GLU A 134 -13.56 12.55 -14.27
N LYS A 135 -13.52 13.62 -13.46
CA LYS A 135 -12.94 14.91 -13.84
C LYS A 135 -11.46 14.81 -14.23
N LEU A 136 -10.73 13.82 -13.70
CA LEU A 136 -9.33 13.57 -14.06
C LEU A 136 -9.17 13.16 -15.53
N LYS A 137 -10.19 12.53 -16.15
CA LYS A 137 -10.19 12.17 -17.58
C LYS A 137 -10.30 13.41 -18.47
N ARG A 138 -10.86 14.49 -17.93
CA ARG A 138 -11.18 15.72 -18.66
C ARG A 138 -10.16 16.82 -18.40
N THR A 139 -9.50 16.78 -17.26
CA THR A 139 -8.48 17.75 -16.86
C THR A 139 -7.18 17.39 -17.57
N LYS A 140 -6.77 18.27 -18.49
CA LYS A 140 -5.53 18.11 -19.26
C LYS A 140 -4.36 18.62 -18.43
N ARG A 141 -3.22 17.92 -18.49
CA ARG A 141 -2.05 18.34 -17.70
C ARG A 141 -1.59 19.73 -18.13
N THR A 142 -1.59 20.65 -17.17
CA THR A 142 -1.40 22.09 -17.36
C THR A 142 -0.04 22.41 -17.96
N GLY A 143 0.99 21.63 -17.62
CA GLY A 143 2.32 21.75 -18.21
C GLY A 143 2.30 21.70 -19.74
N TRP A 144 1.59 20.74 -20.34
CA TRP A 144 1.48 20.60 -21.79
C TRP A 144 0.66 21.72 -22.44
N ILE A 145 -0.44 22.10 -21.78
CA ILE A 145 -1.31 23.19 -22.26
C ILE A 145 -0.54 24.52 -22.31
N ASN A 146 0.28 24.79 -21.31
CA ASN A 146 1.13 25.98 -21.25
C ASN A 146 2.20 26.00 -22.35
N HIS A 147 2.58 24.84 -22.89
CA HIS A 147 3.49 24.71 -24.03
C HIS A 147 2.77 24.58 -25.37
N GLY A 148 1.45 24.82 -25.40
CA GLY A 148 0.66 24.82 -26.64
C GLY A 148 0.33 23.45 -27.22
N ILE A 149 0.61 22.35 -26.51
CA ILE A 149 0.34 20.99 -26.97
C ILE A 149 -1.15 20.70 -26.98
N LYS A 150 -1.70 20.34 -28.15
CA LYS A 150 -3.12 19.99 -28.33
C LYS A 150 -3.31 18.93 -29.42
N PRO A 151 -3.92 17.76 -29.12
CA PRO A 151 -4.49 17.38 -27.82
C PRO A 151 -3.41 16.91 -26.81
N ALA A 152 -3.46 17.46 -25.59
CA ALA A 152 -2.66 16.98 -24.46
C ALA A 152 -3.33 15.78 -23.76
N GLU A 153 -2.53 14.98 -23.08
CA GLU A 153 -2.98 13.93 -22.16
C GLU A 153 -3.77 14.51 -20.98
N SER A 154 -4.61 13.67 -20.39
CA SER A 154 -5.31 13.95 -19.13
C SER A 154 -4.50 13.47 -17.92
N ILE A 155 -4.82 13.96 -16.72
CA ILE A 155 -4.19 13.48 -15.47
C ILE A 155 -4.43 11.96 -15.30
N ALA A 156 -5.60 11.46 -15.74
CA ALA A 156 -5.89 10.03 -15.70
C ALA A 156 -4.98 9.20 -16.63
N ASP A 157 -4.56 9.74 -17.78
CA ASP A 157 -3.63 9.07 -18.70
C ASP A 157 -2.24 8.93 -18.07
N HIS A 158 -1.76 10.01 -17.44
CA HIS A 158 -0.51 10.06 -16.68
C HIS A 158 -0.47 9.01 -15.57
N MET A 159 -1.45 9.02 -14.66
CA MET A 159 -1.53 8.05 -13.55
C MET A 159 -1.68 6.59 -14.04
N TYR A 160 -2.38 6.39 -15.16
CA TYR A 160 -2.49 5.07 -15.77
C TYR A 160 -1.12 4.55 -16.22
N ARG A 161 -0.35 5.33 -16.99
CA ARG A 161 0.96 4.87 -17.47
C ARG A 161 1.96 4.69 -16.33
N MET A 162 1.92 5.53 -15.30
CA MET A 162 2.70 5.29 -14.07
C MET A 162 2.36 3.95 -13.39
N SER A 163 1.07 3.59 -13.35
CA SER A 163 0.64 2.31 -12.78
C SER A 163 1.12 1.12 -13.62
N ILE A 164 1.17 1.28 -14.94
CA ILE A 164 1.80 0.30 -15.84
C ILE A 164 3.30 0.20 -15.59
N MET A 165 4.00 1.32 -15.38
CA MET A 165 5.43 1.31 -15.03
C MET A 165 5.69 0.56 -13.72
N ALA A 166 4.82 0.74 -12.72
CA ALA A 166 4.92 0.00 -11.47
C ALA A 166 4.72 -1.51 -11.67
N LEU A 167 3.83 -1.94 -12.58
CA LEU A 167 3.66 -3.37 -12.92
C LEU A 167 4.93 -4.02 -13.47
N LEU A 168 5.83 -3.26 -14.10
CA LEU A 168 7.08 -3.75 -14.67
C LEU A 168 8.18 -3.96 -13.62
N ILE A 169 7.96 -3.57 -12.37
CA ILE A 169 8.95 -3.72 -11.30
C ILE A 169 9.11 -5.21 -10.93
N ASP A 170 10.36 -5.65 -10.79
CA ASP A 170 10.71 -6.84 -10.03
C ASP A 170 10.98 -6.47 -8.58
N GLU A 171 10.06 -6.84 -7.69
CA GLU A 171 10.11 -6.53 -6.25
C GLU A 171 11.41 -6.99 -5.59
N LYS A 172 11.99 -8.12 -6.06
CA LYS A 172 13.21 -8.67 -5.48
C LYS A 172 14.43 -7.80 -5.71
N THR A 173 14.49 -7.14 -6.87
CA THR A 173 15.63 -6.31 -7.26
C THR A 173 15.42 -4.85 -6.85
N ALA A 174 14.17 -4.38 -6.84
CA ALA A 174 13.84 -3.01 -6.45
C ALA A 174 13.73 -2.83 -4.93
N GLY A 175 13.45 -3.89 -4.16
CA GLY A 175 13.31 -3.79 -2.70
C GLY A 175 12.10 -2.96 -2.27
N VAL A 176 11.00 -3.02 -3.04
CA VAL A 176 9.75 -2.29 -2.81
C VAL A 176 8.56 -3.23 -2.97
N ASN A 177 7.44 -2.88 -2.34
CA ASN A 177 6.16 -3.52 -2.59
C ASN A 177 5.49 -2.95 -3.86
N LYS A 178 5.41 -3.77 -4.91
CA LYS A 178 4.87 -3.38 -6.22
C LYS A 178 3.39 -3.03 -6.14
N ASP A 179 2.59 -3.82 -5.42
CA ASP A 179 1.16 -3.56 -5.29
C ASP A 179 0.89 -2.21 -4.61
N ARG A 180 1.73 -1.85 -3.62
CA ARG A 180 1.69 -0.53 -2.99
C ARG A 180 2.07 0.58 -3.96
N CYS A 181 3.14 0.41 -4.75
CA CYS A 181 3.53 1.36 -5.80
C CYS A 181 2.41 1.59 -6.84
N ILE A 182 1.74 0.52 -7.29
CA ILE A 182 0.61 0.61 -8.22
C ILE A 182 -0.53 1.41 -7.62
N LYS A 183 -0.97 1.05 -6.40
CA LYS A 183 -2.06 1.77 -5.72
C LYS A 183 -1.72 3.23 -5.47
N MET A 184 -0.48 3.52 -5.06
CA MET A 184 0.00 4.89 -4.84
C MET A 184 -0.01 5.69 -6.15
N ALA A 185 0.50 5.14 -7.25
CA ALA A 185 0.46 5.78 -8.57
C ALA A 185 -0.97 6.14 -9.01
N LEU A 186 -1.96 5.28 -8.70
CA LEU A 186 -3.38 5.52 -9.00
C LEU A 186 -4.05 6.64 -8.19
N VAL A 187 -3.49 7.02 -7.03
CA VAL A 187 -4.16 7.96 -6.10
C VAL A 187 -3.37 9.24 -5.84
N HIS A 188 -2.11 9.33 -6.26
CA HIS A 188 -1.24 10.45 -5.88
C HIS A 188 -1.78 11.82 -6.35
N ASP A 189 -2.33 11.90 -7.56
CA ASP A 189 -2.96 13.11 -8.11
C ASP A 189 -4.50 13.10 -7.98
N LEU A 190 -5.07 12.24 -7.14
CA LEU A 190 -6.53 12.14 -6.98
C LEU A 190 -7.16 13.47 -6.53
N ALA A 191 -6.43 14.27 -5.74
CA ALA A 191 -6.84 15.59 -5.28
C ALA A 191 -7.11 16.57 -6.44
N GLU A 192 -6.41 16.42 -7.57
CA GLU A 192 -6.52 17.28 -8.75
C GLU A 192 -7.89 17.18 -9.43
N SER A 193 -8.66 16.14 -9.11
CA SER A 193 -10.08 16.03 -9.50
C SER A 193 -10.95 17.18 -8.96
N LEU A 194 -10.48 17.87 -7.91
CA LEU A 194 -11.16 19.00 -7.28
C LEU A 194 -10.37 20.30 -7.42
N VAL A 195 -9.04 20.26 -7.31
CA VAL A 195 -8.21 21.47 -7.29
C VAL A 195 -7.60 21.83 -8.66
N GLY A 196 -7.66 20.93 -9.64
CA GLY A 196 -6.96 21.04 -10.92
C GLY A 196 -5.47 20.72 -10.82
N ASP A 197 -4.80 20.58 -11.96
CA ASP A 197 -3.35 20.40 -12.05
C ASP A 197 -2.64 21.75 -11.81
N ILE A 198 -2.24 21.97 -10.56
CA ILE A 198 -1.57 23.20 -10.10
C ILE A 198 -0.06 23.09 -10.37
N THR A 199 0.44 23.97 -11.22
CA THR A 199 1.84 24.03 -11.63
C THR A 199 2.64 25.08 -10.85
N PRO A 200 3.99 25.02 -10.88
CA PRO A 200 4.84 26.06 -10.31
C PRO A 200 4.63 27.47 -10.89
N TYR A 201 3.99 27.58 -12.06
CA TYR A 201 3.75 28.85 -12.76
C TYR A 201 2.45 29.54 -12.35
N ASP A 202 1.57 28.88 -11.58
CA ASP A 202 0.26 29.41 -11.19
C ASP A 202 0.32 30.42 -10.02
N GLY A 203 1.52 30.72 -9.50
CA GLY A 203 1.71 31.67 -8.40
C GLY A 203 1.15 31.20 -7.06
N ILE A 204 0.80 29.91 -6.94
CA ILE A 204 0.35 29.27 -5.71
C ILE A 204 1.56 28.77 -4.94
N THR A 205 1.65 29.09 -3.65
CA THR A 205 2.76 28.61 -2.82
C THR A 205 2.69 27.09 -2.61
N VAL A 206 3.82 26.45 -2.34
CA VAL A 206 3.86 25.00 -2.04
C VAL A 206 2.95 24.65 -0.86
N GLU A 207 2.87 25.52 0.15
CA GLU A 207 2.03 25.30 1.32
C GLU A 207 0.53 25.44 1.00
N ASP A 208 0.17 26.42 0.17
CA ASP A 208 -1.20 26.59 -0.29
C ASP A 208 -1.64 25.41 -1.18
N LYS A 209 -0.77 24.94 -2.08
CA LYS A 209 -1.03 23.73 -2.90
C LYS A 209 -1.31 22.54 -2.00
N ARG A 210 -0.40 22.23 -1.07
CA ARG A 210 -0.55 21.14 -0.10
C ARG A 210 -1.83 21.25 0.73
N THR A 211 -2.18 22.45 1.18
CA THR A 211 -3.40 22.67 1.96
C THR A 211 -4.65 22.41 1.12
N ARG A 212 -4.69 22.89 -0.12
CA ARG A 212 -5.81 22.66 -1.04
C ARG A 212 -5.98 21.18 -1.35
N GLU A 213 -4.88 20.49 -1.65
CA GLU A 213 -4.89 19.06 -1.98
C GLU A 213 -5.29 18.21 -0.77
N ARG A 214 -4.78 18.52 0.42
CA ARG A 214 -5.20 17.86 1.66
C ARG A 214 -6.69 18.04 1.94
N ASN A 215 -7.23 19.24 1.73
CA ASN A 215 -8.66 19.49 1.88
C ASN A 215 -9.49 18.72 0.84
N ALA A 216 -8.99 18.61 -0.39
CA ALA A 216 -9.62 17.81 -1.44
C ALA A 216 -9.64 16.31 -1.08
N MET A 217 -8.52 15.77 -0.61
CA MET A 217 -8.43 14.39 -0.14
C MET A 217 -9.32 14.13 1.08
N HIS A 218 -9.38 15.06 2.02
CA HIS A 218 -10.32 14.99 3.13
C HIS A 218 -11.77 14.92 2.61
N HIS A 219 -12.17 15.78 1.66
CA HIS A 219 -13.51 15.71 1.09
C HIS A 219 -13.79 14.36 0.43
N LEU A 220 -12.86 13.85 -0.39
CA LEU A 220 -13.00 12.57 -1.08
C LEU A 220 -13.12 11.40 -0.09
N CYS A 221 -12.23 11.30 0.89
CA CYS A 221 -12.15 10.18 1.81
C CYS A 221 -13.15 10.27 2.98
N HIS A 222 -13.35 11.46 3.55
CA HIS A 222 -14.29 11.67 4.65
C HIS A 222 -15.71 11.89 4.17
N ASP A 223 -15.94 12.94 3.37
CA ASP A 223 -17.30 13.41 3.12
C ASP A 223 -18.03 12.49 2.12
N LEU A 224 -17.31 11.93 1.14
CA LEU A 224 -17.89 11.04 0.13
C LEU A 224 -17.80 9.56 0.53
N LEU A 225 -16.66 9.11 1.04
CA LEU A 225 -16.45 7.70 1.40
C LEU A 225 -16.64 7.39 2.90
N GLY A 226 -16.95 8.39 3.73
CA GLY A 226 -17.35 8.17 5.12
C GLY A 226 -16.27 7.60 6.03
N TRP A 227 -14.98 7.82 5.74
CA TRP A 227 -13.85 7.17 6.42
C TRP A 227 -13.98 5.64 6.47
N SER A 228 -14.46 5.00 5.41
CA SER A 228 -14.37 3.54 5.31
C SER A 228 -12.92 3.07 5.30
N MET A 229 -12.67 1.77 5.49
CA MET A 229 -11.31 1.21 5.40
C MET A 229 -10.64 1.53 4.06
N GLN A 230 -11.40 1.54 2.96
CA GLN A 230 -10.90 1.89 1.63
C GLN A 230 -10.53 3.38 1.54
N ALA A 231 -11.33 4.26 2.18
CA ALA A 231 -11.02 5.68 2.24
C ALA A 231 -9.74 5.96 3.03
N GLN A 232 -9.52 5.19 4.11
CA GLN A 232 -8.30 5.24 4.89
C GLN A 232 -7.10 4.78 4.05
N GLU A 233 -7.18 3.64 3.36
CA GLU A 233 -6.09 3.17 2.48
C GLU A 233 -5.72 4.23 1.42
N ILE A 234 -6.71 4.84 0.77
CA ILE A 234 -6.49 5.91 -0.22
C ILE A 234 -5.80 7.12 0.43
N SER A 235 -6.27 7.56 1.60
CA SER A 235 -5.70 8.71 2.32
C SER A 235 -4.25 8.44 2.74
N GLU A 236 -3.97 7.25 3.27
CA GLU A 236 -2.63 6.86 3.73
C GLU A 236 -1.64 6.76 2.57
N LEU A 237 -2.05 6.19 1.44
CA LEU A 237 -1.21 6.14 0.23
C LEU A 237 -0.89 7.53 -0.31
N TRP A 238 -1.87 8.44 -0.31
CA TRP A 238 -1.66 9.82 -0.74
C TRP A 238 -0.73 10.58 0.21
N GLU A 239 -0.94 10.45 1.52
CA GLU A 239 -0.08 11.06 2.55
C GLU A 239 1.36 10.53 2.48
N GLU A 240 1.53 9.23 2.26
CA GLU A 240 2.85 8.61 2.11
C GLU A 240 3.60 9.16 0.89
N TYR A 241 2.92 9.28 -0.25
CA TYR A 241 3.47 9.87 -1.47
C TYR A 241 3.92 11.32 -1.23
N GLU A 242 3.07 12.13 -0.58
CA GLU A 242 3.37 13.53 -0.28
C GLU A 242 4.48 13.72 0.75
N ALA A 243 4.54 12.83 1.75
CA ALA A 243 5.60 12.83 2.75
C ALA A 243 6.96 12.36 2.17
N ALA A 244 6.93 11.53 1.12
CA ALA A 244 8.11 11.00 0.42
C ALA A 244 9.13 10.34 1.37
N ASN A 245 8.63 9.53 2.31
CA ASN A 245 9.46 8.92 3.37
C ASN A 245 9.68 7.41 3.21
N THR A 246 9.03 6.76 2.25
CA THR A 246 9.16 5.31 2.00
C THR A 246 9.89 5.03 0.68
N PRO A 247 10.50 3.85 0.54
CA PRO A 247 11.06 3.40 -0.74
C PRO A 247 10.04 3.43 -1.89
N GLU A 248 8.79 3.04 -1.62
CA GLU A 248 7.68 3.08 -2.56
C GLU A 248 7.38 4.51 -3.01
N ALA A 249 7.22 5.45 -2.07
CA ALA A 249 6.96 6.86 -2.40
C ALA A 249 8.11 7.48 -3.19
N HIS A 250 9.36 7.16 -2.86
CA HIS A 250 10.51 7.60 -3.65
C HIS A 250 10.47 7.08 -5.08
N LEU A 251 10.15 5.80 -5.27
CA LEU A 251 10.06 5.19 -6.59
C LEU A 251 8.89 5.79 -7.40
N VAL A 252 7.72 5.97 -6.80
CA VAL A 252 6.55 6.56 -7.47
C VAL A 252 6.80 8.03 -7.81
N LYS A 253 7.49 8.81 -6.96
CA LYS A 253 7.95 10.17 -7.30
C LYS A 253 8.94 10.16 -8.47
N ASP A 254 9.78 9.14 -8.61
CA ASP A 254 10.67 9.02 -9.77
C ASP A 254 9.90 8.62 -11.03
N PHE A 255 8.88 7.78 -10.92
CA PHE A 255 7.97 7.48 -12.02
C PHE A 255 7.20 8.69 -12.51
N ASP A 256 6.65 9.52 -11.61
CA ASP A 256 5.96 10.77 -11.97
C ASP A 256 6.84 11.66 -12.86
N LYS A 257 8.09 11.90 -12.45
CA LYS A 257 9.06 12.67 -13.26
C LYS A 257 9.45 11.97 -14.55
N PHE A 258 9.65 10.66 -14.53
CA PHE A 258 10.10 9.89 -15.69
C PHE A 258 9.01 9.84 -16.77
N GLU A 259 7.78 9.55 -16.36
CA GLU A 259 6.61 9.51 -17.24
C GLU A 259 6.44 10.85 -17.94
N MET A 260 6.59 11.96 -17.21
CA MET A 260 6.54 13.31 -17.76
C MET A 260 7.60 13.55 -18.85
N ILE A 261 8.87 13.18 -18.64
CA ILE A 261 9.91 13.38 -19.68
C ILE A 261 9.79 12.40 -20.85
N MET A 262 9.27 11.20 -20.60
CA MET A 262 8.93 10.25 -21.67
C MET A 262 7.83 10.82 -22.56
N GLN A 263 6.76 11.37 -21.95
CA GLN A 263 5.69 12.04 -22.68
C GLN A 263 6.21 13.27 -23.45
N ALA A 264 7.16 14.01 -22.87
CA ALA A 264 7.79 15.15 -23.54
C ALA A 264 8.51 14.71 -24.83
N LEU A 265 9.29 13.61 -24.81
CA LEU A 265 9.93 13.09 -26.02
C LEU A 265 8.91 12.70 -27.10
N GLU A 266 7.83 12.03 -26.70
CA GLU A 266 6.75 11.64 -27.61
C GLU A 266 6.10 12.86 -28.27
N TYR A 267 5.85 13.93 -27.51
CA TYR A 267 5.34 15.19 -28.06
C TYR A 267 6.36 15.97 -28.89
N GLU A 268 7.65 15.98 -28.53
CA GLU A 268 8.70 16.55 -29.40
C GLU A 268 8.75 15.82 -30.76
N THR A 269 8.44 14.52 -30.77
CA THR A 269 8.40 13.70 -31.97
C THR A 269 7.14 13.94 -32.80
N SER A 270 5.95 13.96 -32.19
CA SER A 270 4.68 14.11 -32.92
C SER A 270 4.39 15.55 -33.35
N GLU A 271 4.70 16.53 -32.49
CA GLU A 271 4.31 17.94 -32.70
C GLU A 271 5.46 18.81 -33.24
N ALA A 272 6.64 18.23 -33.50
CA ALA A 272 7.84 18.93 -33.94
C ALA A 272 8.22 20.16 -33.05
N THR A 273 7.92 20.08 -31.76
CA THR A 273 8.25 21.11 -30.76
C THR A 273 9.53 20.76 -29.98
N VAL A 274 10.02 21.70 -29.18
CA VAL A 274 11.13 21.50 -28.23
C VAL A 274 10.62 21.74 -26.82
N LEU A 275 10.73 20.73 -25.97
CA LEU A 275 10.22 20.68 -24.60
C LEU A 275 11.38 20.53 -23.61
N GLU A 276 12.49 21.22 -23.87
CA GLU A 276 13.73 21.11 -23.08
C GLU A 276 13.55 21.46 -21.60
N ASP A 277 12.64 22.37 -21.26
CA ASP A 277 12.40 22.78 -19.88
C ASP A 277 11.95 21.60 -18.99
N PHE A 278 11.23 20.62 -19.55
CA PHE A 278 10.83 19.41 -18.82
C PHE A 278 12.04 18.53 -18.48
N PHE A 279 12.96 18.34 -19.43
CA PHE A 279 14.19 17.57 -19.21
C PHE A 279 15.16 18.29 -18.29
N ALA A 280 15.40 19.59 -18.54
CA ALA A 280 16.24 20.42 -17.68
C ALA A 280 15.70 20.45 -16.24
N GLY A 281 14.38 20.48 -16.08
CA GLY A 281 13.68 20.47 -14.80
C GLY A 281 13.84 19.17 -13.99
N THR A 282 14.21 18.05 -14.61
CA THR A 282 14.35 16.75 -13.92
C THR A 282 15.80 16.26 -13.78
N ARG A 283 16.77 16.94 -14.39
CA ARG A 283 18.21 16.60 -14.27
C ARG A 283 18.65 16.45 -12.81
N GLY A 284 19.25 15.29 -12.50
CA GLY A 284 19.77 14.98 -11.17
C GLY A 284 18.70 14.78 -10.08
N LYS A 285 17.41 14.68 -10.44
CA LYS A 285 16.32 14.48 -9.46
C LYS A 285 15.87 13.02 -9.31
N PHE A 286 16.32 12.13 -10.20
CA PHE A 286 16.07 10.70 -10.13
C PHE A 286 16.99 10.06 -9.09
N LYS A 287 16.43 9.23 -8.21
CA LYS A 287 17.14 8.62 -7.08
C LYS A 287 17.25 7.11 -7.25
N HIS A 288 16.21 6.46 -7.78
CA HIS A 288 16.17 5.01 -7.89
C HIS A 288 17.09 4.54 -9.04
N PRO A 289 17.99 3.57 -8.81
CA PRO A 289 18.95 3.12 -9.83
C PRO A 289 18.29 2.61 -11.12
N MET A 290 17.19 1.85 -11.00
CA MET A 290 16.43 1.35 -12.15
C MET A 290 15.87 2.50 -13.01
N VAL A 291 15.26 3.51 -12.39
CA VAL A 291 14.69 4.65 -13.13
C VAL A 291 15.81 5.48 -13.74
N THR A 292 16.93 5.63 -13.04
CA THR A 292 18.12 6.32 -13.59
C THR A 292 18.60 5.62 -14.86
N ALA A 293 18.63 4.29 -14.90
CA ALA A 293 18.96 3.54 -16.11
C ALA A 293 17.96 3.80 -17.26
N TRP A 294 16.65 3.87 -16.96
CA TRP A 294 15.63 4.21 -17.96
C TRP A 294 15.80 5.63 -18.50
N VAL A 295 16.12 6.60 -17.64
CA VAL A 295 16.39 7.98 -18.03
C VAL A 295 17.58 8.07 -18.98
N HIS A 296 18.67 7.33 -18.71
CA HIS A 296 19.82 7.29 -19.59
C HIS A 296 19.48 6.77 -21.00
N GLU A 297 18.63 5.74 -21.09
CA GLU A 297 18.18 5.21 -22.37
C GLU A 297 17.27 6.21 -23.10
N LEU A 298 16.33 6.83 -22.38
CA LEU A 298 15.44 7.85 -22.95
C LEU A 298 16.22 9.08 -23.46
N ASP A 299 17.24 9.52 -22.73
CA ASP A 299 18.12 10.62 -23.15
C ASP A 299 18.91 10.26 -24.42
N ALA A 300 19.34 9.00 -24.56
CA ALA A 300 20.00 8.51 -25.77
C ALA A 300 19.03 8.49 -26.96
N GLU A 301 17.83 7.93 -26.80
CA GLU A 301 16.77 7.94 -27.81
C GLU A 301 16.43 9.36 -28.26
N ARG A 302 16.30 10.28 -27.31
CA ARG A 302 16.06 11.70 -27.60
C ARG A 302 17.19 12.33 -28.40
N ALA A 303 18.45 12.04 -28.06
CA ALA A 303 19.60 12.56 -28.80
C ALA A 303 19.63 12.04 -30.25
N GLU A 304 19.34 10.76 -30.46
CA GLU A 304 19.22 10.16 -31.79
C GLU A 304 18.11 10.79 -32.61
N SER A 305 16.92 10.95 -32.03
CA SER A 305 15.77 11.57 -32.72
C SER A 305 16.07 13.00 -33.21
N ARG A 306 16.88 13.75 -32.45
CA ARG A 306 17.31 15.11 -32.80
C ARG A 306 18.40 15.14 -33.87
N ALA A 307 19.28 14.14 -33.89
CA ALA A 307 20.31 14.02 -34.93
C ALA A 307 19.72 13.69 -36.31
N ILE A 308 18.53 13.08 -36.36
CA ILE A 308 17.85 12.69 -37.60
C ILE A 308 17.03 13.85 -38.22
N LYS A 309 16.60 14.85 -37.43
CA LYS A 309 15.85 16.01 -37.94
C LYS A 309 16.79 16.95 -38.73
N PRO A 310 16.61 17.10 -40.06
CA PRO A 310 17.49 17.88 -40.93
C PRO A 310 17.33 19.40 -40.78
#